data_AF-A0A3C1X659-F1
#
_entry.id   AF-A0A3C1X659-F1
#
_cell.length_a   1.000
_cell.length_b   1.000
_cell.length_c   1.000
_cell.angle_alpha   90.00
_cell.angle_beta   90.00
_cell.angle_gamma   90.00
#
_symmetry.space_group_name_H-M   'P 1'
#
loop_
_entity.id
_entity.type
_entity.pdbx_description
1 polymer ?
#
loop_
_entity_poly.entity_id
_entity_poly.type
_entity_poly.pdbx_seq_one_letter_code
_entity_poly.pdbx_strand_id
1 'polypeptide(L)'
;MPSEEEILDKVRGTLVDALGVDDDEVTPTATLIGDLGAESIDFLDIVFRLEKCFDIKIPRGELFPENLASADSGFVVAGKVTPEGLDELRRKMPHADIESFAKDPSVSRMSDLFTVGTICRFIAARVK
;
A
#
# COMPACT_ATOMS: atom_id res chain seq x y z
N MET A 1 -18.35 4.64 13.28
CA MET A 1 -17.18 4.58 12.38
C MET A 1 -15.95 4.79 13.25
N PRO A 2 -14.91 3.97 13.13
CA PRO A 2 -13.69 4.14 13.90
C PRO A 2 -13.00 5.45 13.52
N SER A 3 -12.35 6.08 14.49
CA SER A 3 -11.49 7.24 14.29
C SER A 3 -10.20 6.87 13.53
N GLU A 4 -9.48 7.87 12.99
CA GLU A 4 -8.20 7.63 12.30
C GLU A 4 -7.16 6.99 13.22
N GLU A 5 -7.16 7.35 14.50
CA GLU A 5 -6.31 6.78 15.54
C GLU A 5 -6.65 5.31 15.79
N GLU A 6 -7.93 4.97 15.93
CA GLU A 6 -8.37 3.57 16.07
C GLU A 6 -8.05 2.70 14.84
N ILE A 7 -8.11 3.28 13.64
CA ILE A 7 -7.71 2.58 12.41
C ILE A 7 -6.20 2.35 12.42
N LEU A 8 -5.41 3.39 12.75
CA LEU A 8 -3.97 3.28 12.82
C LEU A 8 -3.53 2.21 13.82
N ASP A 9 -4.10 2.19 15.03
CA ASP A 9 -3.75 1.20 16.05
C ASP A 9 -4.06 -0.24 15.61
N LYS A 10 -5.21 -0.45 14.98
CA LYS A 10 -5.58 -1.78 14.44
C LYS A 10 -4.72 -2.21 13.26
N VAL A 11 -4.41 -1.28 12.36
CA VAL A 11 -3.48 -1.53 11.24
C VAL A 11 -2.09 -1.83 11.80
N ARG A 12 -1.65 -1.09 12.82
CA ARG A 12 -0.37 -1.26 13.49
C ARG A 12 -0.21 -2.68 14.04
N GLY A 13 -1.15 -3.11 14.90
CA GLY A 13 -1.15 -4.47 15.43
C GLY A 13 -1.19 -5.53 14.33
N THR A 14 -1.95 -5.29 13.26
CA THR A 14 -2.01 -6.20 12.12
C THR A 14 -0.66 -6.34 11.42
N LEU A 15 0.08 -5.24 11.23
CA LEU A 15 1.38 -5.23 10.57
C LEU A 15 2.47 -5.84 11.47
N VAL A 16 2.45 -5.54 12.77
CA VAL A 16 3.33 -6.19 13.77
C VAL A 16 3.16 -7.70 13.73
N ASP A 17 1.92 -8.19 13.76
CA ASP A 17 1.65 -9.63 13.75
C ASP A 17 1.95 -10.33 12.41
N ALA A 18 1.87 -9.59 11.30
CA ALA A 18 2.12 -10.12 9.96
C ALA A 18 3.62 -10.15 9.61
N LEU A 19 4.34 -9.09 9.99
CA LEU A 19 5.74 -8.88 9.60
C LEU A 19 6.74 -9.23 10.71
N GLY A 20 6.27 -9.34 11.96
CA GLY A 20 7.16 -9.58 13.11
C GLY A 20 8.08 -8.40 13.43
N VAL A 21 7.64 -7.18 13.11
CA VAL A 21 8.34 -5.90 13.36
C VAL A 21 7.89 -5.29 14.69
N ASP A 22 8.64 -4.34 15.22
CA ASP A 22 8.27 -3.65 16.45
C ASP A 22 7.19 -2.58 16.21
N ASP A 23 6.36 -2.34 17.23
CA ASP A 23 5.23 -1.40 17.17
C ASP A 23 5.68 0.03 16.82
N ASP A 24 6.87 0.44 17.27
CA ASP A 24 7.45 1.76 17.02
C ASP A 24 7.96 1.94 15.59
N GLU A 25 8.28 0.86 14.89
CA GLU A 25 8.67 0.90 13.46
C GLU A 25 7.47 1.22 12.56
N VAL A 26 6.26 0.84 13.00
CA VAL A 26 5.03 0.97 12.22
C VAL A 26 4.46 2.39 12.33
N THR A 27 5.12 3.33 11.65
CA THR A 27 4.70 4.73 11.55
C THR A 27 3.84 4.97 10.30
N PRO A 28 2.95 5.99 10.26
CA PRO A 28 2.15 6.30 9.08
C PRO A 28 2.96 6.54 7.79
N THR A 29 4.23 6.94 7.94
CA THR A 29 5.16 7.19 6.84
C THR A 29 6.02 5.99 6.47
N ALA A 30 6.07 4.95 7.30
CA ALA A 30 6.87 3.76 7.05
C ALA A 30 6.37 3.05 5.78
N THR A 31 7.31 2.72 4.93
CA THR A 31 7.11 1.92 3.71
C THR A 31 7.09 0.44 4.08
N LEU A 32 6.15 -0.31 3.51
CA LEU A 32 6.02 -1.74 3.83
C LEU A 32 7.27 -2.52 3.42
N ILE A 33 7.82 -2.24 2.24
CA ILE A 33 8.99 -2.96 1.70
C ILE A 33 10.31 -2.40 2.24
N GLY A 34 10.45 -1.07 2.24
CA GLY A 34 11.73 -0.42 2.54
C GLY A 34 12.03 -0.37 4.03
N ASP A 35 11.04 -0.01 4.84
CA ASP A 35 11.22 0.17 6.29
C ASP A 35 10.80 -1.07 7.07
N LEU A 36 9.66 -1.69 6.73
CA LEU A 36 9.12 -2.85 7.46
C LEU A 36 9.54 -4.21 6.88
N GLY A 37 10.32 -4.22 5.79
CA GLY A 37 10.88 -5.45 5.21
C GLY A 37 9.86 -6.44 4.63
N ALA A 38 8.65 -5.99 4.30
CA ALA A 38 7.59 -6.84 3.76
C ALA A 38 7.95 -7.44 2.40
N GLU A 39 7.76 -8.75 2.28
CA GLU A 39 7.93 -9.50 1.06
C GLU A 39 6.60 -9.70 0.30
N SER A 40 6.69 -10.26 -0.92
CA SER A 40 5.52 -10.50 -1.76
C SER A 40 4.45 -11.40 -1.10
N ILE A 41 4.88 -12.33 -0.25
CA ILE A 41 3.98 -13.25 0.46
C ILE A 41 3.25 -12.56 1.61
N ASP A 42 3.91 -11.59 2.26
CA ASP A 42 3.37 -10.89 3.42
C ASP A 42 2.17 -10.02 3.05
N PHE A 43 2.13 -9.49 1.84
CA PHE A 43 0.97 -8.73 1.36
C PHE A 43 -0.33 -9.56 1.39
N LEU A 44 -0.25 -10.87 1.13
CA LEU A 44 -1.42 -11.75 1.22
C LEU A 44 -1.89 -11.91 2.66
N ASP A 45 -0.96 -12.05 3.61
CA ASP A 45 -1.30 -12.19 5.03
C ASP A 45 -1.83 -10.87 5.61
N ILE A 46 -1.19 -9.74 5.28
CA ILE A 46 -1.65 -8.39 5.65
C ILE A 46 -3.09 -8.18 5.17
N VAL A 47 -3.39 -8.44 3.90
CA VAL A 47 -4.75 -8.29 3.36
C VAL A 47 -5.73 -9.17 4.14
N PHE A 48 -5.40 -10.45 4.34
CA PHE A 48 -6.27 -11.39 5.04
C PHE A 48 -6.56 -10.94 6.49
N ARG A 49 -5.55 -10.47 7.21
CA ARG A 49 -5.70 -9.98 8.59
C ARG A 49 -6.49 -8.68 8.66
N LEU A 50 -6.26 -7.75 7.73
CA LEU A 50 -7.04 -6.52 7.63
C LEU A 50 -8.52 -6.81 7.35
N GLU A 51 -8.82 -7.72 6.43
CA GLU A 51 -10.19 -8.20 6.18
C GLU A 51 -10.85 -8.71 7.46
N LYS A 52 -10.14 -9.53 8.25
CA LYS A 52 -10.63 -10.07 9.51
C LYS A 52 -10.78 -9.02 10.61
N CYS A 53 -9.83 -8.10 10.73
CA CYS A 53 -9.79 -7.10 11.79
C CYS A 53 -10.89 -6.03 11.63
N PHE A 54 -11.20 -5.68 10.37
CA PHE A 54 -12.19 -4.66 10.05
C PHE A 54 -13.53 -5.22 9.52
N ASP A 55 -13.66 -6.54 9.41
CA ASP A 55 -14.81 -7.25 8.83
C ASP A 55 -15.20 -6.73 7.43
N ILE A 56 -14.19 -6.58 6.58
CA ILE A 56 -14.33 -6.09 5.20
C ILE A 56 -13.88 -7.13 4.17
N LYS A 57 -14.23 -6.90 2.91
CA LYS A 57 -13.74 -7.67 1.77
C LYS A 57 -12.80 -6.83 0.91
N ILE A 58 -11.57 -7.28 0.75
CA ILE A 58 -10.53 -6.66 -0.07
C ILE A 58 -10.21 -7.62 -1.22
N PRO A 59 -10.78 -7.39 -2.41
CA PRO A 59 -10.38 -8.08 -3.63
C PRO A 59 -8.86 -8.13 -3.82
N ARG A 60 -8.39 -9.28 -4.31
CA ARG A 60 -6.98 -9.47 -4.67
C ARG A 60 -6.57 -8.42 -5.70
N GLY A 61 -5.41 -7.79 -5.47
CA GLY A 61 -4.90 -6.75 -6.36
C GLY A 61 -5.51 -5.36 -6.11
N GLU A 62 -6.41 -5.19 -5.15
CA GLU A 62 -6.99 -3.87 -4.89
C GLU A 62 -6.13 -3.01 -3.96
N LEU A 63 -5.77 -3.54 -2.78
CA LEU A 63 -4.86 -2.84 -1.87
C LEU A 63 -3.42 -2.84 -2.38
N PHE A 64 -3.00 -3.99 -2.92
CA PHE A 64 -1.67 -4.22 -3.48
C PHE A 64 -1.80 -4.71 -4.92
N PRO A 65 -1.87 -3.80 -5.92
CA PRO A 65 -2.03 -4.19 -7.31
C PRO A 65 -0.88 -5.06 -7.79
N GLU A 66 -1.23 -6.30 -8.14
CA GLU A 66 -0.34 -7.23 -8.83
C GLU A 66 -0.02 -6.68 -10.22
N ASN A 67 1.24 -6.78 -10.65
CA ASN A 67 1.71 -6.39 -11.98
C ASN A 67 1.76 -4.89 -12.31
N LEU A 68 1.73 -4.01 -11.31
CA LEU A 68 1.82 -2.56 -11.52
C LEU A 68 3.13 -2.13 -12.22
N ALA A 69 4.22 -2.87 -11.97
CA ALA A 69 5.54 -2.66 -12.55
C ALA A 69 5.86 -3.60 -13.73
N SER A 70 4.89 -4.42 -14.17
CA SER A 70 5.15 -5.38 -15.25
C SER A 70 5.40 -4.63 -16.56
N ALA A 71 6.63 -4.72 -17.04
CA ALA A 71 7.14 -4.04 -18.23
C ALA A 71 6.34 -4.37 -19.50
N ASP A 72 5.64 -5.51 -19.53
CA ASP A 72 4.81 -5.95 -20.66
C ASP A 72 3.57 -5.06 -20.92
N SER A 73 3.19 -4.20 -19.98
CA SER A 73 2.03 -3.31 -20.12
C SER A 73 2.30 -2.03 -20.94
N GLY A 74 3.57 -1.70 -21.20
CA GLY A 74 3.96 -0.42 -21.80
C GLY A 74 3.89 0.79 -20.85
N PHE A 75 3.48 0.59 -19.60
CA PHE A 75 3.40 1.65 -18.58
C PHE A 75 4.75 1.99 -17.96
N VAL A 76 5.81 1.24 -18.29
CA VAL A 76 7.17 1.49 -17.83
C VAL A 76 8.10 1.55 -19.03
N VAL A 77 8.83 2.66 -19.17
CA VAL A 77 9.85 2.86 -20.20
C VAL A 77 11.13 3.35 -19.54
N ALA A 78 12.25 2.67 -19.82
CA ALA A 78 13.57 3.01 -19.28
C ALA A 78 13.59 3.11 -17.73
N GLY A 79 12.87 2.22 -17.04
CA GLY A 79 12.80 2.19 -15.58
C GLY A 79 11.97 3.33 -14.96
N LYS A 80 11.19 4.06 -15.77
CA LYS A 80 10.26 5.07 -15.29
C LYS A 80 8.83 4.76 -15.72
N VAL A 81 7.88 5.08 -14.85
CA VAL A 81 6.45 4.98 -15.15
C VAL A 81 6.09 6.10 -16.13
N THR A 82 5.38 5.75 -17.21
CA THR A 82 4.93 6.71 -18.22
C THR A 82 3.74 7.54 -17.70
N PRO A 83 3.37 8.65 -18.37
CA PRO A 83 2.17 9.40 -18.02
C PRO A 83 0.89 8.54 -17.98
N GLU A 84 0.74 7.61 -18.92
CA GLU A 84 -0.38 6.67 -18.97
C GLU A 84 -0.34 5.70 -17.78
N GLY A 85 0.86 5.24 -17.40
CA GLY A 85 1.05 4.44 -16.20
C GLY A 85 0.70 5.19 -14.92
N LEU A 86 1.05 6.47 -14.84
CA LEU A 86 0.68 7.34 -13.71
C LEU A 86 -0.84 7.53 -13.60
N ASP A 87 -1.54 7.70 -14.72
CA ASP A 87 -2.99 7.80 -14.71
C ASP A 87 -3.66 6.47 -14.30
N GLU A 88 -3.10 5.35 -14.72
CA GLU A 88 -3.53 4.02 -14.26
C GLU A 88 -3.31 3.84 -12.75
N LEU A 89 -2.15 4.30 -12.25
CA LEU A 89 -1.84 4.32 -10.81
C LEU A 89 -2.84 5.15 -10.02
N ARG A 90 -3.18 6.36 -10.49
CA ARG A 90 -4.18 7.23 -9.85
C ARG A 90 -5.55 6.56 -9.79
N ARG A 91 -5.93 5.84 -10.84
CA ARG A 91 -7.21 5.13 -10.91
C ARG A 91 -7.27 3.93 -9.96
N LYS A 92 -6.20 3.15 -9.89
CA LYS A 92 -6.15 1.91 -9.10
C LYS A 92 -5.81 2.16 -7.63
N MET A 93 -5.01 3.18 -7.33
CA MET A 93 -4.54 3.50 -5.99
C MET A 93 -4.89 4.95 -5.60
N PRO A 94 -6.19 5.28 -5.47
CA PRO A 94 -6.61 6.64 -5.12
C PRO A 94 -6.15 7.09 -3.73
N HIS A 95 -5.66 6.17 -2.90
CA HIS A 95 -5.18 6.44 -1.54
C HIS A 95 -3.64 6.58 -1.46
N ALA A 96 -2.91 6.33 -2.54
CA ALA A 96 -1.46 6.49 -2.59
C ALA A 96 -1.09 7.92 -3.01
N ASP A 97 0.07 8.42 -2.56
CA ASP A 97 0.55 9.76 -2.92
C ASP A 97 1.24 9.75 -4.31
N ILE A 98 0.42 9.60 -5.35
CA ILE A 98 0.89 9.55 -6.74
C ILE A 98 1.47 10.91 -7.18
N GLU A 99 1.04 12.02 -6.59
CA GLU A 99 1.54 13.35 -6.95
C GLU A 99 3.00 13.54 -6.54
N SER A 100 3.37 13.04 -5.36
CA SER A 100 4.77 13.03 -4.95
C SER A 100 5.62 12.08 -5.79
N PHE A 101 5.08 10.92 -6.16
CA PHE A 101 5.75 9.95 -7.04
C PHE A 101 5.90 10.47 -8.48
N ALA A 102 4.93 11.20 -9.02
CA ALA A 102 4.97 11.75 -10.37
C ALA A 102 6.10 12.77 -10.60
N LYS A 103 6.64 13.37 -9.52
CA LYS A 103 7.82 14.25 -9.59
C LYS A 103 9.09 13.50 -9.98
N ASP A 104 9.16 12.21 -9.65
CA ASP A 104 10.26 11.32 -10.01
C ASP A 104 9.73 9.87 -10.09
N PRO A 105 9.09 9.52 -11.23
CA PRO A 105 8.30 8.30 -11.39
C PRO A 105 9.20 7.09 -11.68
N SER A 106 10.22 6.86 -10.87
CA SER A 106 11.13 5.72 -10.99
C SER A 106 10.47 4.45 -10.48
N VAL A 107 10.65 3.32 -11.19
CA VAL A 107 10.15 2.02 -10.71
C VAL A 107 10.73 1.63 -9.36
N SER A 108 11.96 2.05 -9.07
CA SER A 108 12.61 1.82 -7.78
C SER A 108 11.91 2.52 -6.62
N ARG A 109 11.11 3.55 -6.90
CA ARG A 109 10.35 4.32 -5.91
C ARG A 109 8.90 3.89 -5.79
N MET A 110 8.48 2.86 -6.52
CA MET A 110 7.10 2.36 -6.44
C MET A 110 6.79 1.78 -5.05
N SER A 111 7.80 1.28 -4.34
CA SER A 111 7.69 0.87 -2.93
C SER A 111 7.24 2.01 -2.03
N ASP A 112 7.62 3.26 -2.33
CA ASP A 112 7.29 4.44 -1.53
C ASP A 112 5.78 4.72 -1.50
N LEU A 113 5.02 4.18 -2.47
CA LEU A 113 3.56 4.32 -2.55
C LEU A 113 2.84 3.44 -1.51
N PHE A 114 3.50 2.36 -1.08
CA PHE A 114 2.96 1.38 -0.16
C PHE A 114 3.42 1.68 1.26
N THR A 115 2.75 2.64 1.90
CA THR A 115 2.99 3.02 3.30
C THR A 115 1.89 2.51 4.22
N VAL A 116 2.18 2.46 5.52
CA VAL A 116 1.17 2.24 6.57
C VAL A 116 0.02 3.24 6.44
N GLY A 117 0.34 4.52 6.14
CA GLY A 117 -0.65 5.55 5.91
C GLY A 117 -1.54 5.28 4.70
N THR A 118 -1.00 4.68 3.62
CA THR A 118 -1.81 4.25 2.46
C THR A 118 -2.83 3.19 2.87
N ILE A 119 -2.43 2.21 3.69
CA ILE A 119 -3.36 1.21 4.24
C ILE A 119 -4.43 1.89 5.10
N CYS A 120 -4.03 2.77 6.03
CA CYS A 120 -4.97 3.46 6.91
C CYS A 120 -6.02 4.25 6.11
N ARG A 121 -5.60 4.99 5.06
CA ARG A 121 -6.51 5.73 4.17
C ARG A 121 -7.45 4.80 3.40
N PHE A 122 -6.93 3.67 2.91
CA PHE A 122 -7.74 2.66 2.24
C PHE A 122 -8.81 2.08 3.17
N ILE A 123 -8.43 1.66 4.37
CA ILE A 123 -9.36 1.12 5.37
C ILE A 123 -10.38 2.19 5.77
N ALA A 124 -9.94 3.42 6.02
CA ALA A 124 -10.81 4.55 6.34
C ALA A 124 -11.86 4.81 5.25
N ALA A 125 -11.56 4.56 3.96
CA ALA A 125 -12.54 4.70 2.89
C ALA A 125 -13.58 3.56 2.86
N ARG A 126 -13.29 2.42 3.49
CA ARG A 126 -14.13 1.20 3.49
C ARG A 126 -14.99 1.05 4.74
N VAL A 127 -14.55 1.57 5.88
CA VAL A 127 -15.23 1.45 7.19
C VAL A 127 -16.06 2.71 7.54
N LYS A 128 -16.18 3.63 6.59
CA LYS A 128 -17.03 4.82 6.66
C LYS A 128 -18.48 4.46 6.34
#